data_AF-A0A2V7H2X7-F1
#
_entry.id   AF-A0A2V7H2X7-F1
#
_cell.length_a   1.000
_cell.length_b   1.000
_cell.length_c   1.000
_cell.angle_alpha   90.00
_cell.angle_beta   90.00
_cell.angle_gamma   90.00
#
_symmetry.space_group_name_H-M   'P 1'
#
loop_
_entity.id
_entity.type
_entity.pdbx_description
1 polymer ?
#
loop_
_entity_poly.entity_id
_entity_poly.type
_entity_poly.pdbx_seq_one_letter_code
_entity_poly.pdbx_strand_id
1 'polypeptide(L)' 'MSQSKYPVGWDAARVRRVLEHYETQLDEEAVAEDEAAYEATTHTAMEVPVELVPAVRELIAKRRAG' A
#
# COMPACT_ATOMS: atom_id res chain seq x y z
N MET A 1 17.60 9.47 -25.88
CA MET A 1 16.80 9.86 -24.70
C MET A 1 17.41 9.15 -23.51
N SER A 2 17.96 9.88 -22.54
CA SER A 2 18.51 9.27 -21.33
C SER A 2 17.35 8.65 -20.55
N GLN A 3 17.31 7.32 -20.46
CA GLN A 3 16.42 6.62 -19.54
C GLN A 3 16.74 7.13 -18.14
N SER A 4 15.79 7.85 -17.53
CA SER A 4 15.89 8.23 -16.13
C SER A 4 16.07 6.94 -15.32
N LYS A 5 17.04 6.90 -14.41
CA LYS A 5 17.23 5.76 -13.49
C LYS A 5 16.01 5.53 -12.59
N TYR A 6 15.12 6.52 -12.50
CA TYR A 6 13.97 6.52 -11.62
C TYR A 6 12.64 6.63 -12.38
N PRO A 7 11.57 5.99 -11.88
CA PRO A 7 10.21 6.18 -12.40
C PRO A 7 9.78 7.65 -12.39
N VAL A 8 8.75 7.97 -13.18
CA VAL A 8 8.16 9.31 -13.19
C VAL A 8 7.70 9.70 -11.77
N GLY A 9 8.10 10.88 -11.31
CA GLY A 9 7.80 11.37 -9.96
C GLY A 9 8.73 10.84 -8.86
N TRP A 10 9.81 10.14 -9.23
CA TRP A 10 10.84 9.68 -8.31
C TRP A 10 12.19 10.35 -8.60
N ASP A 11 12.82 10.85 -7.55
CA ASP A 11 14.18 11.38 -7.58
C ASP A 11 15.07 10.63 -6.57
N ALA A 12 16.38 10.86 -6.65
CA ALA A 12 17.34 10.22 -5.76
C ALA A 12 17.13 10.58 -4.28
N ALA A 13 16.57 11.75 -3.98
CA ALA A 13 16.30 12.18 -2.60
C ALA A 13 15.13 11.39 -2.00
N ARG A 14 14.07 11.18 -2.77
CA ARG A 14 12.91 10.35 -2.40
C ARG A 14 13.34 8.91 -2.19
N VAL A 15 14.14 8.35 -3.09
CA VAL A 15 14.67 6.97 -2.94
C VAL A 15 15.50 6.83 -1.66
N ARG A 16 16.41 7.78 -1.39
CA ARG A 16 17.22 7.74 -0.15
C ARG A 16 16.37 7.80 1.12
N ARG A 17 15.37 8.68 1.19
CA ARG A 17 14.48 8.77 2.35
C ARG A 17 13.70 7.48 2.59
N VAL A 18 13.28 6.81 1.50
CA VAL A 18 12.58 5.52 1.60
C VAL A 18 13.53 4.43 2.09
N LEU A 19 14.75 4.36 1.55
CA LEU A 19 15.75 3.39 2.00
C LEU A 19 16.13 3.59 3.47
N GLU A 20 16.41 4.83 3.88
CA GLU A 20 16.74 5.17 5.27
C GLU A 20 15.60 4.78 6.22
N HIS A 21 14.35 5.08 5.85
CA HIS A 21 13.18 4.71 6.64
C HIS A 21 13.06 3.19 6.86
N TYR A 22 13.21 2.38 5.79
CA TYR A 22 13.15 0.92 5.90
C TYR A 22 14.39 0.29 6.53
N GLU A 23 15.58 0.88 6.36
CA GLU A 23 16.82 0.41 6.98
C GLU A 23 16.85 0.65 8.50
N THR A 24 16.13 1.66 8.99
CA THR A 24 15.99 1.95 10.42
C THR A 24 14.72 1.41 11.06
N GLN A 25 13.83 0.81 10.26
CA GLN A 25 12.58 0.24 10.76
C GLN A 25 12.90 -0.97 11.64
N LEU A 26 12.33 -1.00 12.85
CA LEU A 26 12.45 -2.17 13.73
C LEU A 26 11.51 -3.26 13.25
N ASP A 27 11.86 -4.54 13.47
CA ASP A 27 11.02 -5.68 13.08
C ASP A 27 9.58 -5.57 13.65
N GLU A 28 9.43 -5.03 14.87
CA GLU A 28 8.13 -4.76 15.49
C GLU A 28 7.32 -3.67 14.78
N GLU A 29 7.96 -2.66 14.18
CA GLU A 29 7.29 -1.57 13.44
C GLU A 29 6.86 -2.03 12.04
N ALA A 30 7.64 -2.89 11.38
CA ALA A 30 7.26 -3.53 10.12
C ALA A 30 6.03 -4.44 10.31
N VAL A 31 6.00 -5.20 11.41
CA VAL A 31 4.85 -6.04 11.79
C VAL A 31 3.64 -5.18 12.15
N ALA A 32 3.82 -4.08 12.87
CA ALA A 32 2.72 -3.17 13.22
C ALA A 32 2.10 -2.47 11.98
N GLU A 33 2.88 -2.16 10.95
CA GLU A 33 2.35 -1.65 9.68
C GLU A 33 1.48 -2.69 8.94
N ASP A 34 1.88 -3.96 8.97
CA ASP A 34 1.11 -5.07 8.40
C ASP A 34 -0.15 -5.40 9.24
N GLU A 35 -0.10 -5.22 10.58
CA GLU A 35 -1.22 -5.46 11.50
C GLU A 35 -2.21 -4.29 11.61
N ALA A 36 -1.78 -3.04 11.37
CA ALA A 36 -2.66 -1.86 11.43
C ALA A 36 -3.79 -1.88 10.40
N ALA A 37 -3.60 -2.59 9.28
CA ALA A 37 -4.67 -2.84 8.30
C ALA A 37 -5.79 -3.72 8.87
N TYR A 38 -5.49 -4.59 9.85
CA TYR A 38 -6.45 -5.46 10.52
C TYR A 38 -7.12 -4.79 11.73
N GLU A 39 -6.43 -3.86 12.41
CA GLU A 39 -6.97 -3.15 13.59
C GLU A 39 -7.82 -1.91 13.25
N ALA A 40 -7.82 -1.46 11.99
CA ALA A 40 -8.59 -0.30 11.57
C ALA A 40 -10.11 -0.55 11.69
N THR A 41 -10.79 0.10 12.65
CA THR A 41 -12.26 0.02 12.85
C THR A 41 -13.11 0.51 11.67
N THR A 42 -12.46 1.10 10.65
CA THR A 42 -13.09 1.60 9.43
C THR A 42 -13.22 0.53 8.35
N HIS A 43 -12.50 -0.58 8.46
CA HIS A 43 -12.47 -1.65 7.47
C HIS A 43 -12.51 -3.02 8.16
N THR A 44 -12.83 -4.07 7.41
CA THR A 44 -12.89 -5.43 7.93
C THR A 44 -12.21 -6.34 6.92
N ALA A 45 -11.32 -7.22 7.39
CA ALA A 45 -10.73 -8.26 6.55
C ALA A 45 -11.72 -9.40 6.35
N MET A 46 -11.91 -9.81 5.10
CA MET A 46 -12.76 -10.94 4.74
C MET A 46 -12.12 -11.75 3.61
N GLU A 47 -12.29 -13.07 3.66
CA GLU A 47 -11.87 -13.94 2.57
C GLU A 47 -12.80 -13.74 1.36
N VAL A 48 -12.20 -13.54 0.18
CA VAL A 48 -12.91 -13.38 -1.08
C VAL A 48 -12.28 -14.31 -2.11
N PRO A 49 -13.04 -15.25 -2.70
CA PRO A 49 -12.56 -16.06 -3.82
C PRO A 49 -12.00 -15.17 -4.95
N VAL A 50 -10.89 -15.59 -5.56
CA VAL A 50 -10.13 -14.77 -6.52
C VAL A 50 -11.01 -14.31 -7.68
N GLU A 51 -11.90 -15.17 -8.15
CA GLU A 51 -12.86 -14.91 -9.22
C GLU A 51 -13.87 -13.79 -8.89
N LEU A 52 -14.10 -13.50 -7.61
CA LEU A 52 -15.03 -12.47 -7.14
C LEU A 52 -14.35 -11.12 -6.84
N VAL A 53 -13.02 -11.07 -6.81
CA VAL A 53 -12.26 -9.83 -6.52
C VAL A 53 -12.65 -8.65 -7.42
N PRO A 54 -12.84 -8.79 -8.75
CA PRO A 54 -13.25 -7.67 -9.59
C PRO A 54 -14.61 -7.09 -9.20
N ALA A 55 -15.58 -7.95 -8.84
CA ALA A 55 -16.93 -7.52 -8.47
C ALA A 55 -16.94 -6.77 -7.12
N VAL A 56 -16.16 -7.25 -6.14
CA VAL A 56 -16.01 -6.57 -4.84
C VAL A 56 -15.35 -5.20 -5.02
N ARG A 57 -14.32 -5.08 -5.87
CA ARG A 57 -13.67 -3.79 -6.18
C ARG A 57 -14.64 -2.79 -6.79
N GLU A 58 -15.49 -3.23 -7.73
CA GLU A 58 -16.49 -2.37 -8.35
C GLU A 58 -17.53 -1.87 -7.33
N LEU A 59 -18.00 -2.75 -6.43
CA LEU A 59 -18.94 -2.40 -5.35
C LEU A 59 -18.37 -1.30 -4.44
N ILE A 60 -17.12 -1.45 -4.01
CA ILE A 60 -16.43 -0.46 -3.16
C ILE A 60 -16.30 0.88 -3.90
N ALA A 61 -15.93 0.86 -5.18
CA ALA A 61 -15.80 2.07 -5.98
C ALA A 61 -17.13 2.84 -6.10
N LYS A 62 -18.24 2.15 -6.36
CA LYS A 62 -19.58 2.75 -6.41
C LYS A 62 -19.96 3.44 -5.10
N ARG A 63 -19.61 2.84 -3.96
CA ARG A 63 -19.91 3.38 -2.62
C ARG A 63 -19.08 4.62 -2.26
N ARG A 64 -17.90 4.79 -2.85
CA ARG A 64 -17.04 5.99 -2.64
C ARG A 64 -17.44 7.18 -3.51
N ALA A 65 -18.16 6.94 -4.60
CA ALA A 65 -18.56 7.97 -5.56
C ALA A 65 -19.93 8.61 -5.25
N GLY A 66 -20.68 8.08 -4.29
CA GLY A 66 -21.95 8.63 -3.79
C GLY A 66 -21.78 9.18 -2.39
#